data_AF-A0A3M4M793-F1
#
_entry.id   AF-A0A3M4M793-F1
#
_cell.length_a   1.000
_cell.length_b   1.000
_cell.length_c   1.000
_cell.angle_alpha   90.00
_cell.angle_beta   90.00
_cell.angle_gamma   90.00
#
_symmetry.space_group_name_H-M   'P 1'
#
loop_
_entity.id
_entity.type
_entity.pdbx_description
1 polymer ?
#
loop_
_entity_poly.entity_id
_entity_poly.type
_entity_poly.pdbx_seq_one_letter_code
_entity_poly.pdbx_strand_id
1 'polypeptide(L)'
;MNCWNVLELDRNADERSIKRQYAKLLKVNRPDEDPEAFQRLRNAYEQALDQARNRSEEDEHEYAFETDNGDAANESFMPLQVVVHEAPVAEPVVAAETPPVEQSWYTRAQQTTAYNLQSQHRLAKDLGADAQFQQLLVQRCLLDTTENLELLKAAALQFQWLTPWQKVTLGVHQEKRLIQALLDEALPRLQTLLESQQERQFLDELKALEQQPWLEKLEHREHLQRWTMTLLLNTRDWTLALFERICTLFDWDQKHYAPTDPPSLWQRLVERCESYGFAKRLRDLLAENSDAGEAAKLLLQPPDLKSQLRTAKTCDPAVWQSCERLCEDLTYRYPEVLEQYPDADLTSWRALYGKVHFNPYLRTYLFGLVFILMAGLVPTSKAGKFDLPNTIFAALSLPVVLLLVVHVFMSFWRPVSNSFASVDEYLSIRLLPDWLSWPGHQALLLRHGIPATVAGIAFANAGAKALIIYAIALLAWIILSPYRMSRFQSYCATKTGGWQRIKSYCAENIGKGVMIILGMMFAFVLAVLIFGPGHPR
;
A
#
# COMPACT_ATOMS: atom_id res chain seq x y z
N MET A 1 -8.40 10.94 -33.43
CA MET A 1 -7.31 11.58 -34.21
C MET A 1 -6.16 10.60 -34.28
N ASN A 2 -5.57 10.39 -35.45
CA ASN A 2 -4.43 9.48 -35.59
C ASN A 2 -3.16 10.18 -35.08
N CYS A 3 -2.31 9.49 -34.31
CA CYS A 3 -1.11 10.05 -33.66
C CYS A 3 -0.17 10.75 -34.65
N TRP A 4 -0.07 10.23 -35.87
CA TRP A 4 0.68 10.79 -36.99
C TRP A 4 0.17 12.17 -37.46
N ASN A 5 -1.15 12.40 -37.42
CA ASN A 5 -1.73 13.68 -37.82
C ASN A 5 -1.48 14.78 -36.77
N VAL A 6 -1.34 14.41 -35.50
CA VAL A 6 -1.05 15.35 -34.40
C VAL A 6 0.43 15.75 -34.39
N LEU A 7 1.32 14.84 -34.80
CA LEU A 7 2.75 15.11 -34.94
C LEU A 7 3.13 15.70 -36.31
N GLU A 8 2.18 15.79 -37.26
CA GLU A 8 2.41 16.19 -38.65
C GLU A 8 3.51 15.35 -39.35
N LEU A 9 3.51 14.05 -39.08
CA LEU A 9 4.48 13.10 -39.65
C LEU A 9 3.78 12.04 -40.49
N ASP A 10 4.51 11.49 -41.45
CA ASP A 10 4.06 10.33 -42.19
C ASP A 10 4.06 9.08 -41.29
N ARG A 11 3.19 8.11 -41.60
CA ARG A 11 3.00 6.86 -40.83
C ARG A 11 4.25 5.97 -40.81
N ASN A 12 5.26 6.28 -41.62
CA ASN A 12 6.51 5.54 -41.76
C ASN A 12 7.73 6.30 -41.21
N ALA A 13 7.53 7.29 -40.33
CA ALA A 13 8.63 8.08 -39.79
C ALA A 13 9.45 7.33 -38.72
N ASP A 14 10.78 7.33 -38.85
CA ASP A 14 11.69 6.72 -37.89
C ASP A 14 11.66 7.38 -36.50
N GLU A 15 12.09 6.65 -35.47
CA GLU A 15 12.15 7.11 -34.07
C GLU A 15 12.88 8.47 -33.91
N ARG A 16 13.96 8.67 -34.69
CA ARG A 16 14.73 9.93 -34.67
C ARG A 16 13.92 11.11 -35.20
N SER A 17 13.06 10.89 -36.20
CA SER A 17 12.20 11.90 -36.80
C SER A 17 11.04 12.28 -35.86
N ILE A 18 10.46 11.28 -35.17
CA ILE A 18 9.40 11.46 -34.16
C ILE A 18 9.91 12.33 -32.99
N LYS A 19 11.08 12.00 -32.43
CA LYS A 19 11.69 12.76 -31.32
C LYS A 19 12.00 14.21 -31.71
N ARG A 20 12.52 14.42 -32.92
CA ARG A 20 12.87 15.75 -33.42
C ARG A 20 11.63 16.63 -33.60
N GLN A 21 10.53 16.07 -34.10
CA GLN A 21 9.30 16.81 -34.35
C GLN A 21 8.54 17.11 -33.05
N TYR A 22 8.51 16.16 -32.12
CA TYR A 22 7.99 16.40 -30.77
C TYR A 22 8.73 17.56 -30.08
N ALA A 23 10.07 17.60 -30.14
CA ALA A 23 10.86 18.69 -29.57
C ALA A 23 10.60 20.06 -30.22
N LYS A 24 10.18 20.10 -31.49
CA LYS A 24 9.75 21.34 -32.16
C LYS A 24 8.36 21.77 -31.67
N LEU A 25 7.41 20.86 -31.61
CA LEU A 25 6.03 21.13 -31.18
C LEU A 25 5.93 21.45 -29.68
N LEU A 26 6.83 20.89 -28.86
CA LEU A 26 6.97 21.18 -27.44
C LEU A 26 7.37 22.63 -27.16
N LYS A 27 8.12 23.27 -28.08
CA LYS A 27 8.51 24.69 -27.94
C LYS A 27 7.35 25.64 -28.17
N VAL A 28 6.33 25.19 -28.91
CA VAL A 28 5.13 25.96 -29.25
C VAL A 28 4.00 25.69 -28.26
N ASN A 29 3.81 24.42 -27.86
CA ASN A 29 2.81 24.03 -26.86
C ASN A 29 3.45 23.87 -25.49
N ARG A 30 3.65 24.99 -24.80
CA ARG A 30 4.16 25.00 -23.42
C ARG A 30 3.07 24.53 -22.44
N PRO A 31 3.41 23.74 -21.40
CA PRO A 31 2.45 23.23 -20.42
C PRO A 31 1.65 24.32 -19.69
N ASP A 32 2.23 25.53 -19.60
CA ASP A 32 1.66 26.65 -18.86
C ASP A 32 0.59 27.43 -19.65
N GLU A 33 0.57 27.30 -20.98
CA GLU A 33 -0.35 28.04 -21.85
C GLU A 33 -1.58 27.21 -22.27
N ASP A 34 -1.41 25.91 -22.54
CA ASP A 34 -2.52 24.99 -22.84
C ASP A 34 -2.21 23.54 -22.37
N PRO A 35 -2.68 23.15 -21.17
CA PRO A 35 -2.41 21.83 -20.62
C PRO A 35 -3.10 20.69 -21.39
N GLU A 36 -4.25 20.95 -22.04
CA GLU A 36 -4.95 19.94 -22.83
C GLU A 36 -4.26 19.69 -24.17
N ALA A 37 -3.75 20.73 -24.83
CA ALA A 37 -2.95 20.59 -26.05
C ALA A 37 -1.63 19.86 -25.77
N PHE A 38 -0.99 20.13 -24.64
CA PHE A 38 0.21 19.42 -24.21
C PHE A 38 -0.04 17.91 -24.00
N GLN A 39 -1.12 17.54 -23.29
CA GLN A 39 -1.48 16.14 -23.09
C GLN A 39 -1.78 15.43 -24.41
N ARG A 40 -2.48 16.08 -25.34
CA ARG A 40 -2.74 15.53 -26.67
C ARG A 40 -1.45 15.29 -27.47
N LEU A 41 -0.50 16.23 -27.40
CA LEU A 41 0.80 16.09 -28.05
C LEU A 41 1.63 14.96 -27.42
N ARG A 42 1.62 14.86 -26.09
CA ARG A 42 2.34 13.81 -25.34
C ARG A 42 1.80 12.42 -25.67
N ASN A 43 0.49 12.24 -25.64
CA ASN A 43 -0.16 10.97 -25.95
C ASN A 43 0.11 10.55 -27.41
N ALA A 44 0.10 11.50 -28.35
CA ALA A 44 0.43 11.22 -29.75
C ALA A 44 1.89 10.80 -29.94
N TYR A 45 2.82 11.43 -29.21
CA TYR A 45 4.24 11.08 -29.21
C TYR A 45 4.49 9.65 -28.69
N GLU A 46 3.89 9.29 -27.55
CA GLU A 46 4.03 7.95 -26.97
C GLU A 46 3.44 6.89 -27.89
N GLN A 47 2.24 7.12 -28.45
CA GLN A 47 1.63 6.20 -29.41
C GLN A 47 2.44 6.02 -30.70
N ALA A 48 3.06 7.09 -31.22
CA ALA A 48 3.89 6.99 -32.42
C ALA A 48 5.22 6.27 -32.15
N LEU A 49 5.78 6.44 -30.95
CA LEU A 49 7.01 5.76 -30.54
C LEU A 49 6.80 4.25 -30.37
N ASP A 50 5.69 3.86 -29.77
CA ASP A 50 5.33 2.44 -29.61
C ASP A 50 5.04 1.78 -30.97
N GLN A 51 4.33 2.47 -31.87
CA GLN A 51 4.10 1.95 -33.23
C GLN A 51 5.40 1.82 -34.05
N ALA A 52 6.36 2.72 -33.87
CA ALA A 52 7.66 2.64 -34.54
C ALA A 52 8.51 1.48 -34.00
N ARG A 53 8.44 1.20 -32.69
CA ARG A 53 9.15 0.09 -32.04
C ARG A 53 8.57 -1.27 -32.41
N ASN A 54 7.25 -1.40 -32.37
CA ASN A 54 6.59 -2.65 -32.79
C ASN A 54 6.88 -2.97 -34.26
N ARG A 55 7.02 -1.96 -35.13
CA ARG A 55 7.40 -2.19 -36.52
C ARG A 55 8.83 -2.69 -36.66
N SER A 56 9.79 -2.14 -35.91
CA SER A 56 11.16 -2.68 -35.94
C SER A 56 11.23 -4.12 -35.43
N GLU A 57 10.36 -4.50 -34.50
CA GLU A 57 10.24 -5.88 -34.02
C GLU A 57 9.56 -6.79 -35.06
N GLU A 58 8.52 -6.31 -35.76
CA GLU A 58 7.86 -7.04 -36.86
C GLU A 58 8.79 -7.24 -38.07
N ASP A 59 9.59 -6.23 -38.44
CA ASP A 59 10.61 -6.35 -39.49
C ASP A 59 11.72 -7.35 -39.08
N GLU A 60 12.11 -7.40 -37.80
CA GLU A 60 13.04 -8.42 -37.27
C GLU A 60 12.43 -9.84 -37.22
N HIS A 61 11.10 -9.95 -37.10
CA HIS A 61 10.38 -11.22 -37.10
C HIS A 61 9.97 -11.70 -38.51
N GLU A 62 9.84 -10.82 -39.49
CA GLU A 62 9.53 -11.15 -40.90
C GLU A 62 10.76 -11.70 -41.66
N TYR A 63 11.99 -11.39 -41.20
CA TYR A 63 13.22 -12.05 -41.68
C TYR A 63 13.62 -13.33 -40.91
N ALA A 64 12.86 -13.71 -39.87
CA ALA A 64 13.19 -14.86 -39.01
C ALA A 64 12.20 -16.04 -39.11
N PHE A 65 11.13 -15.93 -39.90
CA PHE A 65 10.08 -16.96 -40.00
C PHE A 65 9.82 -17.56 -41.39
N GLU A 66 10.64 -17.26 -42.40
CA GLU A 66 10.63 -18.00 -43.68
C GLU A 66 11.82 -18.98 -43.79
N THR A 67 11.82 -20.03 -42.97
CA THR A 67 12.27 -21.34 -43.45
C THR A 67 11.63 -22.46 -42.62
N ASP A 68 10.99 -23.38 -43.36
CA ASP A 68 10.64 -24.74 -42.96
C ASP A 68 9.23 -24.97 -42.37
N ASN A 69 8.25 -25.16 -43.27
CA ASN A 69 7.62 -26.47 -43.46
C ASN A 69 6.79 -26.48 -44.76
N GLY A 70 7.16 -27.38 -45.67
CA GLY A 70 6.55 -27.52 -46.99
C GLY A 70 5.23 -28.27 -46.99
N ASP A 71 4.42 -27.97 -48.02
CA ASP A 71 3.36 -28.85 -48.49
C ASP A 71 3.67 -29.28 -49.93
N ALA A 72 3.61 -30.59 -50.16
CA ALA A 72 4.07 -31.24 -51.37
C ALA A 72 2.96 -31.44 -52.40
N ALA A 73 3.40 -31.67 -53.64
CA ALA A 73 2.71 -32.15 -54.84
C ALA A 73 2.07 -31.04 -55.72
N ASN A 74 2.31 -30.96 -57.02
CA ASN A 74 2.87 -31.90 -57.98
C ASN A 74 3.21 -31.12 -59.26
N GLU A 75 4.37 -31.35 -59.89
CA GLU A 75 4.48 -31.76 -61.30
C GLU A 75 5.92 -31.63 -61.86
N SER A 76 6.40 -32.78 -62.35
CA SER A 76 7.38 -32.93 -63.43
C SER A 76 8.88 -32.75 -63.11
N PHE A 77 9.45 -33.77 -62.46
CA PHE A 77 10.87 -34.10 -62.63
C PHE A 77 11.06 -35.05 -63.82
N MET A 78 11.74 -34.59 -64.86
CA MET A 78 12.48 -35.44 -65.79
C MET A 78 13.95 -35.51 -65.33
N PRO A 79 14.55 -36.71 -65.21
CA PRO A 79 15.90 -36.86 -64.68
C PRO A 79 16.93 -36.60 -65.80
N LEU A 80 17.85 -35.67 -65.57
CA LEU A 80 19.08 -35.60 -66.36
C LEU A 80 20.11 -36.52 -65.72
N GLN A 81 20.38 -37.61 -66.43
CA GLN A 81 21.44 -38.57 -66.14
C GLN A 81 22.81 -37.88 -66.13
N VAL A 82 23.61 -38.13 -65.10
CA VAL A 82 25.06 -38.09 -65.23
C VAL A 82 25.57 -39.51 -64.96
N VAL A 83 26.07 -40.10 -66.04
CA VAL A 83 26.64 -41.43 -66.10
C VAL A 83 27.91 -41.49 -65.25
N VAL A 84 27.91 -42.45 -64.33
CA VAL A 84 29.07 -42.95 -63.59
C VAL A 84 30.03 -43.65 -64.56
N HIS A 85 31.33 -43.41 -64.40
CA HIS A 85 32.35 -44.43 -64.68
C HIS A 85 33.13 -44.68 -63.39
N GLU A 86 33.00 -45.91 -62.90
CA GLU A 86 33.78 -46.66 -61.89
C GLU A 86 35.30 -46.62 -62.19
N ALA A 87 36.28 -46.81 -61.31
CA ALA A 87 36.47 -47.30 -59.92
C ALA A 87 38.00 -47.11 -59.59
N PRO A 88 38.61 -47.55 -58.46
CA PRO A 88 38.08 -48.20 -57.24
C PRO A 88 38.50 -47.53 -55.92
N VAL A 89 37.86 -48.00 -54.84
CA VAL A 89 38.08 -47.69 -53.43
C VAL A 89 39.47 -48.13 -52.93
N ALA A 90 40.17 -47.21 -52.27
CA ALA A 90 41.22 -47.48 -51.28
C ALA A 90 41.12 -46.45 -50.12
N GLU A 91 41.51 -46.91 -48.94
CA GLU A 91 41.38 -46.37 -47.56
C GLU A 91 41.73 -44.88 -47.31
N PRO A 92 41.29 -44.29 -46.18
CA PRO A 92 41.36 -42.86 -45.93
C PRO A 92 42.73 -42.41 -45.42
N VAL A 93 43.46 -41.65 -46.24
CA VAL A 93 44.52 -40.69 -45.82
C VAL A 93 44.49 -39.60 -46.93
N VAL A 94 44.25 -38.32 -46.66
CA VAL A 94 45.23 -37.26 -46.30
C VAL A 94 44.41 -35.98 -46.06
N ALA A 95 44.46 -35.46 -44.84
CA ALA A 95 45.02 -34.15 -44.45
C ALA A 95 44.51 -32.93 -45.24
N ALA A 96 43.67 -32.14 -44.58
CA ALA A 96 43.59 -30.71 -44.85
C ALA A 96 44.83 -30.04 -44.23
N GLU A 97 45.72 -29.52 -45.07
CA GLU A 97 46.94 -28.83 -44.66
C GLU A 97 46.61 -27.43 -44.11
N THR A 98 46.19 -27.37 -42.84
CA THR A 98 46.51 -26.23 -41.98
C THR A 98 48.04 -26.19 -41.83
N PRO A 99 48.69 -25.01 -41.79
CA PRO A 99 50.15 -24.92 -41.73
C PRO A 99 50.72 -25.76 -40.56
N PRO A 100 51.90 -26.41 -40.71
CA PRO A 100 52.43 -27.39 -39.75
C PRO A 100 52.57 -26.86 -38.31
N VAL A 101 52.70 -25.54 -38.17
CA VAL A 101 52.85 -24.84 -36.89
C VAL A 101 51.52 -24.77 -36.12
N GLU A 102 50.38 -24.61 -36.79
CA GLU A 102 49.06 -24.49 -36.15
C GLU A 102 48.57 -25.83 -35.57
N GLN A 103 48.83 -26.95 -36.24
CA GLN A 103 48.52 -28.31 -35.72
C GLN A 103 49.33 -28.66 -34.47
N SER A 104 50.58 -28.18 -34.40
CA SER A 104 51.44 -28.35 -33.21
C SER A 104 50.90 -27.59 -31.99
N TRP A 105 50.32 -26.40 -32.19
CA TRP A 105 49.78 -25.62 -31.07
C TRP A 105 48.37 -26.04 -30.65
N TYR A 106 47.55 -26.52 -31.58
CA TYR A 106 46.23 -27.08 -31.24
C TYR A 106 46.35 -28.29 -30.32
N THR A 107 47.21 -29.25 -30.67
CA THR A 107 47.47 -30.45 -29.85
C THR A 107 48.04 -30.10 -28.48
N ARG A 108 48.94 -29.12 -28.39
CA ARG A 108 49.44 -28.61 -27.10
C ARG A 108 48.38 -27.90 -26.28
N ALA A 109 47.52 -27.09 -26.91
CA ALA A 109 46.41 -26.43 -26.24
C ALA A 109 45.43 -27.46 -25.64
N GLN A 110 45.18 -28.59 -26.32
CA GLN A 110 44.38 -29.71 -25.78
C GLN A 110 45.05 -30.46 -24.62
N GLN A 111 46.38 -30.55 -24.59
CA GLN A 111 47.13 -31.20 -23.50
C GLN A 111 47.43 -30.26 -22.32
N THR A 112 47.06 -28.99 -22.44
CA THR A 112 47.25 -28.02 -21.37
C THR A 112 46.26 -28.26 -20.23
N THR A 113 46.70 -28.15 -18.98
CA THR A 113 45.92 -28.27 -17.76
C THR A 113 46.27 -27.09 -16.86
N ALA A 114 45.49 -26.83 -15.81
CA ALA A 114 45.77 -25.74 -14.88
C ALA A 114 47.20 -25.80 -14.30
N TYR A 115 47.73 -27.00 -14.06
CA TYR A 115 49.07 -27.21 -13.49
C TYR A 115 50.21 -26.94 -14.47
N ASN A 116 50.05 -27.28 -15.75
CA ASN A 116 51.11 -27.12 -16.76
C ASN A 116 50.96 -25.83 -17.60
N LEU A 117 49.95 -25.01 -17.31
CA LEU A 117 49.67 -23.77 -18.03
C LEU A 117 50.87 -22.82 -18.07
N GLN A 118 51.54 -22.65 -16.93
CA GLN A 118 52.68 -21.75 -16.80
C GLN A 118 53.87 -22.18 -17.67
N SER A 119 54.15 -23.49 -17.75
CA SER A 119 55.27 -24.02 -18.53
C SER A 119 54.97 -24.00 -20.02
N GLN A 120 53.76 -24.37 -20.44
CA GLN A 120 53.35 -24.30 -21.84
C GLN A 120 53.31 -22.85 -22.35
N HIS A 121 52.85 -21.90 -21.54
CA HIS A 121 52.87 -20.48 -21.91
C HIS A 121 54.28 -19.92 -22.06
N ARG A 122 55.24 -20.28 -21.18
CA ARG A 122 56.65 -19.86 -21.36
C ARG A 122 57.20 -20.36 -22.69
N LEU A 123 56.93 -21.61 -23.02
CA LEU A 123 57.36 -22.22 -24.28
C LEU A 123 56.71 -21.52 -25.50
N ALA A 124 55.42 -21.21 -25.43
CA ALA A 124 54.73 -20.43 -26.47
C ALA A 124 55.32 -19.03 -26.64
N LYS A 125 55.71 -18.38 -25.54
CA LYS A 125 56.34 -17.06 -25.55
C LYS A 125 57.75 -17.11 -26.17
N ASP A 126 58.56 -18.10 -25.80
CA ASP A 126 59.92 -18.27 -26.33
C ASP A 126 59.91 -18.56 -27.84
N LEU A 127 58.87 -19.22 -28.34
CA LEU A 127 58.66 -19.50 -29.76
C LEU A 127 57.86 -18.41 -30.50
N GLY A 128 57.50 -17.31 -29.84
CA GLY A 128 56.76 -16.19 -30.45
C GLY A 128 55.29 -16.49 -30.81
N ALA A 129 54.73 -17.60 -30.33
CA ALA A 129 53.37 -18.06 -30.64
C ALA A 129 52.34 -17.80 -29.52
N ASP A 130 52.63 -16.85 -28.62
CA ASP A 130 51.80 -16.55 -27.43
C ASP A 130 50.32 -16.27 -27.78
N ALA A 131 50.05 -15.41 -28.76
CA ALA A 131 48.69 -15.05 -29.14
C ALA A 131 47.88 -16.23 -29.71
N GLN A 132 48.50 -17.03 -30.58
CA GLN A 132 47.86 -18.21 -31.18
C GLN A 132 47.55 -19.27 -30.11
N PHE A 133 48.49 -19.50 -29.18
CA PHE A 133 48.29 -20.43 -28.07
C PHE A 133 47.13 -20.00 -27.17
N GLN A 134 47.07 -18.73 -26.77
CA GLN A 134 45.98 -18.24 -25.94
C GLN A 134 44.62 -18.29 -26.66
N GLN A 135 44.56 -18.00 -27.97
CA GLN A 135 43.32 -18.08 -28.74
C GLN A 135 42.78 -19.51 -28.83
N LEU A 136 43.66 -20.50 -29.01
CA LEU A 136 43.30 -21.92 -29.00
C LEU A 136 42.83 -22.39 -27.62
N LEU A 137 43.44 -21.89 -26.54
CA LEU A 137 42.97 -22.17 -25.18
C LEU A 137 41.58 -21.58 -24.91
N VAL A 138 41.31 -20.36 -25.38
CA VAL A 138 39.97 -19.74 -25.29
C VAL A 138 38.95 -20.61 -26.01
N GLN A 139 39.23 -21.02 -27.27
CA GLN A 139 38.34 -21.88 -28.04
C GLN A 139 38.03 -23.18 -27.31
N ARG A 140 39.06 -23.81 -26.70
CA ARG A 140 38.88 -25.01 -25.88
C ARG A 140 37.98 -24.75 -24.67
N CYS A 141 38.20 -23.65 -23.94
CA CYS A 141 37.37 -23.31 -22.79
C CYS A 141 35.91 -23.00 -23.19
N LEU A 142 35.67 -22.51 -24.40
CA LEU A 142 34.32 -22.24 -24.91
C LEU A 142 33.57 -23.50 -25.35
N LEU A 143 34.29 -24.53 -25.83
CA LEU A 143 33.72 -25.82 -26.22
C LEU A 143 33.12 -26.52 -25.00
N ASP A 144 33.92 -26.74 -23.96
CA ASP A 144 33.50 -27.40 -22.72
C ASP A 144 33.90 -26.55 -21.50
N THR A 145 33.01 -25.66 -21.07
CA THR A 145 33.26 -24.70 -19.99
C THR A 145 33.37 -25.36 -18.61
N THR A 146 32.58 -26.40 -18.37
CA THR A 146 32.52 -27.11 -17.07
C THR A 146 33.76 -27.98 -16.83
N GLU A 147 34.21 -28.73 -17.83
CA GLU A 147 35.41 -29.57 -17.70
C GLU A 147 36.70 -28.75 -17.64
N ASN A 148 36.75 -27.63 -18.36
CA ASN A 148 37.93 -26.76 -18.42
C ASN A 148 37.87 -25.60 -17.42
N LEU A 149 37.01 -25.66 -16.40
CA LEU A 149 36.81 -24.57 -15.44
C LEU A 149 38.06 -24.23 -14.63
N GLU A 150 38.78 -25.24 -14.13
CA GLU A 150 40.05 -25.05 -13.41
C GLU A 150 41.13 -24.43 -14.30
N LEU A 151 41.14 -24.81 -15.58
CA LEU A 151 42.02 -24.21 -16.58
C LEU A 151 41.62 -22.76 -16.86
N LEU A 152 40.32 -22.47 -16.96
CA LEU A 152 39.78 -21.13 -17.18
C LEU A 152 40.12 -20.18 -16.03
N LYS A 153 39.97 -20.59 -14.76
CA LYS A 153 40.39 -19.79 -13.60
C LYS A 153 41.89 -19.48 -13.63
N ALA A 154 42.72 -20.50 -13.87
CA ALA A 154 44.16 -20.34 -13.95
C ALA A 154 44.55 -19.40 -15.11
N ALA A 155 43.91 -19.53 -16.27
CA ALA A 155 44.12 -18.69 -17.42
C ALA A 155 43.64 -17.24 -17.20
N ALA A 156 42.49 -17.04 -16.55
CA ALA A 156 41.97 -15.72 -16.20
C ALA A 156 42.95 -14.97 -15.27
N LEU A 157 43.53 -15.65 -14.29
CA LEU A 157 44.53 -15.05 -13.40
C LEU A 157 45.88 -14.81 -14.08
N GLN A 158 46.39 -15.78 -14.85
CA GLN A 158 47.72 -15.72 -15.43
C GLN A 158 47.81 -14.81 -16.66
N PHE A 159 46.77 -14.80 -17.50
CA PHE A 159 46.73 -14.04 -18.75
C PHE A 159 45.86 -12.78 -18.67
N GLN A 160 45.28 -12.51 -17.50
CA GLN A 160 44.37 -11.39 -17.28
C GLN A 160 43.20 -11.40 -18.29
N TRP A 161 42.71 -12.59 -18.65
CA TRP A 161 41.54 -12.70 -19.53
C TRP A 161 40.34 -12.01 -18.88
N LEU A 162 39.45 -11.47 -19.72
CA LEU A 162 38.25 -10.73 -19.29
C LEU A 162 38.57 -9.41 -18.56
N THR A 163 39.82 -8.94 -18.64
CA THR A 163 40.25 -7.63 -18.17
C THR A 163 40.67 -6.73 -19.35
N PRO A 164 40.80 -5.41 -19.18
CA PRO A 164 41.29 -4.51 -20.22
C PRO A 164 42.70 -4.83 -20.75
N TRP A 165 43.48 -5.64 -20.03
CA TRP A 165 44.87 -5.98 -20.33
C TRP A 165 45.02 -7.29 -21.14
N GLN A 166 43.90 -7.90 -21.54
CA GLN A 166 43.92 -9.14 -22.30
C GLN A 166 44.58 -8.96 -23.67
N LYS A 167 45.40 -9.95 -24.07
CA LYS A 167 46.04 -9.97 -25.40
C LYS A 167 45.15 -10.56 -26.50
N VAL A 168 44.18 -11.39 -26.14
CA VAL A 168 43.29 -12.08 -27.07
C VAL A 168 42.04 -11.23 -27.30
N THR A 169 41.60 -11.14 -28.56
CA THR A 169 40.32 -10.51 -28.91
C THR A 169 39.18 -11.49 -28.65
N LEU A 170 38.40 -11.24 -27.59
CA LEU A 170 37.18 -11.98 -27.30
C LEU A 170 35.97 -11.25 -27.90
N GLY A 171 35.09 -11.99 -28.58
CA GLY A 171 33.79 -11.46 -28.97
C GLY A 171 32.86 -11.29 -27.77
N VAL A 172 31.87 -10.39 -27.86
CA VAL A 172 30.93 -10.09 -26.75
C VAL A 172 30.24 -11.35 -26.21
N HIS A 173 29.82 -12.26 -27.09
CA HIS A 173 29.19 -13.52 -26.68
C HIS A 173 30.15 -14.49 -26.01
N GLN A 174 31.42 -14.50 -26.43
CA GLN A 174 32.46 -15.36 -25.85
C GLN A 174 32.80 -14.88 -24.44
N GLU A 175 32.98 -13.57 -24.26
CA GLU A 175 33.20 -12.93 -22.95
C GLU A 175 32.05 -13.27 -22.00
N LYS A 176 30.79 -13.05 -22.42
CA LYS A 176 29.60 -13.40 -21.62
C LYS A 176 29.54 -14.88 -21.23
N ARG A 177 29.83 -15.79 -22.17
CA ARG A 177 29.79 -17.25 -21.91
C ARG A 177 30.85 -17.69 -20.91
N LEU A 178 32.07 -17.15 -21.00
CA LEU A 178 33.15 -17.45 -20.06
C LEU A 178 32.85 -16.90 -18.65
N ILE A 179 32.29 -15.69 -18.57
CA ILE A 179 31.88 -15.09 -17.30
C ILE A 179 30.74 -15.89 -16.67
N GLN A 180 29.75 -16.27 -17.47
CA GLN A 180 28.64 -17.10 -16.99
C GLN A 180 29.16 -18.42 -16.44
N ALA A 181 30.12 -19.08 -17.10
CA ALA A 181 30.73 -20.30 -16.59
C ALA A 181 31.46 -20.13 -15.26
N LEU A 182 32.21 -19.01 -15.09
CA LEU A 182 32.88 -18.70 -13.82
C LEU A 182 31.88 -18.42 -12.70
N LEU A 183 30.77 -17.74 -13.03
CA LEU A 183 29.70 -17.47 -12.08
C LEU A 183 28.92 -18.75 -11.74
N ASP A 184 28.52 -19.56 -12.72
CA ASP A 184 27.72 -20.79 -12.51
C ASP A 184 28.35 -21.78 -11.51
N GLU A 185 29.65 -21.69 -11.27
CA GLU A 185 30.31 -22.43 -10.19
C GLU A 185 30.13 -21.78 -8.80
N ALA A 186 30.32 -20.47 -8.70
CA ALA A 186 30.28 -19.73 -7.44
C ALA A 186 28.83 -19.49 -6.97
N LEU A 187 27.91 -19.26 -7.90
CA LEU A 187 26.54 -18.86 -7.63
C LEU A 187 25.74 -19.92 -6.84
N PRO A 188 25.75 -21.24 -7.17
CA PRO A 188 25.05 -22.25 -6.40
C PRO A 188 25.57 -22.40 -4.97
N ARG A 189 26.87 -22.21 -4.77
CA ARG A 189 27.49 -22.24 -3.45
C ARG A 189 27.01 -21.07 -2.59
N LEU A 190 26.99 -19.86 -3.16
CA LEU A 190 26.43 -18.68 -2.51
C LEU A 190 24.93 -18.86 -2.18
N GLN A 191 24.14 -19.43 -3.09
CA GLN A 191 22.74 -19.76 -2.83
C GLN A 191 22.58 -20.71 -1.64
N THR A 192 23.37 -21.79 -1.60
CA THR A 192 23.35 -22.78 -0.50
C THR A 192 23.72 -22.14 0.85
N LEU A 193 24.71 -21.24 0.85
CA LEU A 193 25.09 -20.51 2.07
C LEU A 193 23.98 -19.57 2.56
N LEU A 194 23.27 -18.93 1.64
CA LEU A 194 22.14 -18.05 1.99
C LEU A 194 20.95 -18.86 2.51
N GLU A 195 20.59 -19.96 1.86
CA GLU A 195 19.51 -20.87 2.28
C GLU A 195 19.81 -21.53 3.63
N SER A 196 21.07 -21.81 3.94
CA SER A 196 21.52 -22.34 5.24
C SER A 196 21.71 -21.27 6.33
N GLN A 197 21.30 -20.02 6.07
CA GLN A 197 21.43 -18.87 6.99
C GLN A 197 22.87 -18.56 7.43
N GLN A 198 23.87 -18.94 6.62
CA GLN A 198 25.29 -18.69 6.88
C GLN A 198 25.72 -17.34 6.33
N GLU A 199 25.03 -16.27 6.73
CA GLU A 199 25.15 -14.91 6.16
C GLU A 199 26.58 -14.36 6.19
N ARG A 200 27.39 -14.71 7.19
CA ARG A 200 28.79 -14.27 7.29
C ARG A 200 29.65 -14.89 6.20
N GLN A 201 29.54 -16.20 6.02
CA GLN A 201 30.30 -16.92 5.00
C GLN A 201 29.85 -16.51 3.60
N PHE A 202 28.54 -16.31 3.40
CA PHE A 202 27.99 -15.73 2.18
C PHE A 202 28.62 -14.38 1.84
N LEU A 203 28.71 -13.45 2.81
CA LEU A 203 29.33 -12.14 2.59
C LEU A 203 30.82 -12.24 2.29
N ASP A 204 31.55 -13.11 2.99
CA ASP A 204 32.98 -13.30 2.78
C ASP A 204 33.27 -13.86 1.37
N GLU A 205 32.47 -14.84 0.92
CA GLU A 205 32.58 -15.40 -0.43
C GLU A 205 32.16 -14.40 -1.52
N LEU A 206 31.09 -13.64 -1.30
CA LEU A 206 30.65 -12.59 -2.23
C LEU A 206 31.71 -11.49 -2.36
N LYS A 207 32.35 -11.11 -1.25
CA LYS A 207 33.45 -10.14 -1.25
C LYS A 207 34.69 -10.69 -1.95
N ALA A 208 35.02 -11.98 -1.75
CA ALA A 208 36.11 -12.62 -2.47
C ALA A 208 35.85 -12.71 -3.98
N LEU A 209 34.58 -12.81 -4.39
CA LEU A 209 34.16 -12.78 -5.79
C LEU A 209 34.28 -11.37 -6.38
N GLU A 210 33.80 -10.33 -5.68
CA GLU A 210 33.92 -8.93 -6.13
C GLU A 210 35.38 -8.48 -6.34
N GLN A 211 36.31 -9.04 -5.57
CA GLN A 211 37.75 -8.76 -5.68
C GLN A 211 38.46 -9.48 -6.84
N GLN A 212 37.74 -10.30 -7.63
CA GLN A 212 38.35 -10.99 -8.76
C GLN A 212 38.73 -10.02 -9.90
N PRO A 213 39.92 -10.17 -10.54
CA PRO A 213 40.38 -9.26 -11.59
C PRO A 213 39.42 -9.16 -12.79
N TRP A 214 38.77 -10.26 -13.16
CA TRP A 214 37.84 -10.30 -14.29
C TRP A 214 36.50 -9.57 -14.02
N LEU A 215 36.22 -9.21 -12.76
CA LEU A 215 35.11 -8.34 -12.35
C LEU A 215 35.51 -6.85 -12.28
N GLU A 216 36.68 -6.45 -12.76
CA GLU A 216 37.07 -5.04 -12.79
C GLU A 216 36.20 -4.21 -13.77
N LYS A 217 35.81 -4.81 -14.91
CA LYS A 217 34.96 -4.17 -15.92
C LYS A 217 33.54 -3.95 -15.37
N LEU A 218 33.00 -2.75 -15.57
CA LEU A 218 31.69 -2.33 -15.04
C LEU A 218 30.54 -3.25 -15.45
N GLU A 219 30.50 -3.68 -16.72
CA GLU A 219 29.48 -4.61 -17.22
C GLU A 219 29.44 -5.95 -16.45
N HIS A 220 30.60 -6.45 -16.03
CA HIS A 220 30.70 -7.72 -15.32
C HIS A 220 30.23 -7.57 -13.87
N ARG A 221 30.57 -6.44 -13.24
CA ARG A 221 30.05 -6.09 -11.90
C ARG A 221 28.53 -5.96 -11.93
N GLU A 222 27.97 -5.32 -12.95
CA GLU A 222 26.51 -5.20 -13.08
C GLU A 222 25.84 -6.57 -13.18
N HIS A 223 26.43 -7.52 -13.92
CA HIS A 223 25.89 -8.88 -14.02
C HIS A 223 25.86 -9.60 -12.66
N LEU A 224 26.94 -9.51 -11.88
CA LEU A 224 26.97 -10.04 -10.51
C LEU A 224 25.96 -9.35 -9.58
N GLN A 225 25.81 -8.03 -9.68
CA GLN A 225 24.84 -7.27 -8.89
C GLN A 225 23.40 -7.71 -9.20
N ARG A 226 23.05 -7.83 -10.49
CA ARG A 226 21.72 -8.31 -10.92
C ARG A 226 21.43 -9.69 -10.37
N TRP A 227 22.39 -10.61 -10.48
CA TRP A 227 22.22 -11.95 -9.90
C TRP A 227 22.03 -11.89 -8.39
N THR A 228 22.82 -11.09 -7.67
CA THR A 228 22.70 -10.96 -6.22
C THR A 228 21.32 -10.43 -5.82
N MET A 229 20.79 -9.45 -6.56
CA MET A 229 19.43 -8.96 -6.35
C MET A 229 18.37 -10.04 -6.59
N THR A 230 18.50 -10.80 -7.68
CA THR A 230 17.60 -11.92 -7.98
C THR A 230 17.66 -13.00 -6.91
N LEU A 231 18.85 -13.32 -6.41
CA LEU A 231 19.03 -14.28 -5.32
C LEU A 231 18.31 -13.82 -4.04
N LEU A 232 18.47 -12.55 -3.65
CA LEU A 232 17.80 -11.98 -2.49
C LEU A 232 16.28 -11.98 -2.65
N LEU A 233 15.76 -11.71 -3.85
CA LEU A 233 14.33 -11.77 -4.12
C LEU A 233 13.78 -13.20 -4.05
N ASN A 234 14.53 -14.19 -4.55
CA ASN A 234 14.09 -15.58 -4.59
C ASN A 234 14.26 -16.32 -3.27
N THR A 235 15.22 -15.90 -2.44
CA THR A 235 15.49 -16.55 -1.16
C THR A 235 14.61 -15.94 -0.06
N ARG A 236 13.99 -16.80 0.75
CA ARG A 236 13.25 -16.39 1.94
C ARG A 236 14.21 -16.37 3.13
N ASP A 237 13.99 -15.48 4.09
CA ASP A 237 14.65 -15.49 5.42
C ASP A 237 16.07 -14.91 5.59
N TRP A 238 16.51 -13.98 4.72
CA TRP A 238 17.71 -13.17 5.00
C TRP A 238 17.43 -11.96 5.92
N THR A 239 18.44 -11.49 6.64
CA THR A 239 18.31 -10.38 7.59
C THR A 239 18.50 -8.99 6.97
N LEU A 240 17.86 -7.97 7.54
CA LEU A 240 18.06 -6.56 7.12
C LEU A 240 19.53 -6.13 7.23
N ALA A 241 20.26 -6.63 8.23
CA ALA A 241 21.68 -6.34 8.42
C ALA A 241 22.56 -6.94 7.29
N LEU A 242 22.18 -8.10 6.74
CA LEU A 242 22.83 -8.64 5.56
C LEU A 242 22.64 -7.70 4.37
N PHE A 243 21.40 -7.27 4.12
CA PHE A 243 21.09 -6.36 3.01
C PHE A 243 21.87 -5.04 3.11
N GLU A 244 21.91 -4.41 4.29
CA GLU A 244 22.72 -3.20 4.52
C GLU A 244 24.20 -3.42 4.17
N ARG A 245 24.78 -4.57 4.58
CA ARG A 245 26.17 -4.90 4.25
C ARG A 245 26.38 -5.12 2.75
N ILE A 246 25.44 -5.75 2.06
CA ILE A 246 25.49 -5.91 0.60
C ILE A 246 25.41 -4.54 -0.09
N CYS A 247 24.54 -3.64 0.38
CA CYS A 247 24.47 -2.26 -0.11
C CYS A 247 25.82 -1.54 0.05
N THR A 248 26.52 -1.72 1.18
CA THR A 248 27.86 -1.14 1.36
C THR A 248 28.93 -1.78 0.47
N LEU A 249 28.79 -3.07 0.15
CA LEU A 249 29.76 -3.80 -0.68
C LEU A 249 29.67 -3.36 -2.14
N PHE A 250 28.46 -3.19 -2.67
CA PHE A 250 28.24 -2.75 -4.06
C PHE A 250 28.03 -1.24 -4.21
N ASP A 251 28.12 -0.49 -3.11
CA ASP A 251 27.95 0.97 -3.08
C ASP A 251 26.56 1.44 -3.57
N TRP A 252 25.53 0.62 -3.31
CA TRP A 252 24.13 0.90 -3.68
C TRP A 252 23.51 2.06 -2.89
N ASP A 253 24.11 2.45 -1.76
CA ASP A 253 23.61 3.50 -0.85
C ASP A 253 23.92 4.93 -1.34
N GLN A 254 24.82 5.09 -2.32
CA GLN A 254 25.08 6.42 -2.84
C GLN A 254 23.87 6.95 -3.62
N LYS A 255 23.54 8.22 -3.42
CA LYS A 255 22.46 8.99 -4.09
C LYS A 255 22.51 8.96 -5.64
N HIS A 256 23.49 8.28 -6.23
CA HIS A 256 23.74 8.14 -7.66
C HIS A 256 23.58 6.70 -8.17
N TYR A 257 23.13 5.75 -7.35
CA TYR A 257 22.78 4.42 -7.85
C TYR A 257 21.50 4.52 -8.69
N ALA A 258 21.67 4.69 -10.00
CA ALA A 258 20.63 4.53 -11.00
C ALA A 258 20.86 3.16 -11.66
N PRO A 259 20.15 2.09 -11.25
CA PRO A 259 20.29 0.82 -11.92
C PRO A 259 19.99 1.00 -13.42
N THR A 260 20.95 0.60 -14.26
CA THR A 260 20.92 0.74 -15.73
C THR A 260 19.83 -0.13 -16.38
N ASP A 261 19.29 -1.10 -15.64
CA ASP A 261 18.32 -2.14 -16.02
C ASP A 261 17.03 -2.02 -15.19
N PRO A 262 15.88 -2.59 -15.61
CA PRO A 262 14.55 -2.05 -15.31
C PRO A 262 14.33 -1.80 -13.80
N PRO A 263 13.76 -0.64 -13.42
CA PRO A 263 13.62 -0.18 -12.04
C PRO A 263 12.96 -1.17 -11.05
N SER A 264 12.37 -2.26 -11.55
CA SER A 264 11.53 -3.20 -10.81
C SER A 264 12.28 -4.09 -9.83
N LEU A 265 13.52 -4.54 -10.11
CA LEU A 265 14.22 -5.46 -9.20
C LEU A 265 14.63 -4.75 -7.91
N TRP A 266 15.24 -3.58 -8.04
CA TRP A 266 15.62 -2.76 -6.89
C TRP A 266 14.38 -2.28 -6.12
N GLN A 267 13.35 -1.79 -6.82
CA GLN A 267 12.10 -1.37 -6.17
C GLN A 267 11.47 -2.51 -5.36
N ARG A 268 11.38 -3.72 -5.91
CA ARG A 268 10.84 -4.90 -5.20
C ARG A 268 11.68 -5.27 -3.97
N LEU A 269 13.01 -5.15 -4.04
CA LEU A 269 13.88 -5.37 -2.88
C LEU A 269 13.63 -4.33 -1.79
N VAL A 270 13.54 -3.06 -2.18
CA VAL A 270 13.26 -1.95 -1.25
C VAL A 270 11.89 -2.14 -0.60
N GLU A 271 10.83 -2.41 -1.39
CA GLU A 271 9.47 -2.69 -0.88
C GLU A 271 9.47 -3.83 0.13
N ARG A 272 10.20 -4.92 -0.17
CA ARG A 272 10.34 -6.06 0.74
C ARG A 272 11.10 -5.70 2.02
N CYS A 273 12.20 -4.93 1.92
CA CYS A 273 12.93 -4.41 3.09
C CYS A 273 12.04 -3.52 3.95
N GLU A 274 11.29 -2.62 3.34
CA GLU A 274 10.35 -1.73 4.03
C GLU A 274 9.25 -2.53 4.74
N SER A 275 8.72 -3.59 4.11
CA SER A 275 7.75 -4.50 4.72
C SER A 275 8.30 -5.19 5.96
N TYR A 276 9.53 -5.73 5.92
CA TYR A 276 10.18 -6.32 7.10
C TYR A 276 10.44 -5.29 8.20
N GLY A 277 10.91 -4.10 7.84
CA GLY A 277 11.12 -2.99 8.77
C GLY A 277 9.82 -2.56 9.45
N PHE A 278 8.74 -2.48 8.68
CA PHE A 278 7.40 -2.18 9.18
C PHE A 278 6.89 -3.27 10.13
N ALA A 279 7.01 -4.55 9.75
CA ALA A 279 6.60 -5.67 10.61
C ALA A 279 7.38 -5.72 11.93
N LYS A 280 8.67 -5.36 11.93
CA LYS A 280 9.46 -5.21 13.16
C LYS A 280 8.95 -4.04 14.00
N ARG A 281 8.78 -2.86 13.41
CA ARG A 281 8.24 -1.67 14.09
C ARG A 281 6.86 -1.95 14.70
N LEU A 282 6.01 -2.71 14.00
CA LEU A 282 4.68 -3.07 14.46
C LEU A 282 4.74 -3.94 15.73
N ARG A 283 5.67 -4.91 15.78
CA ARG A 283 5.93 -5.72 16.98
C ARG A 283 6.44 -4.86 18.14
N ASP A 284 7.34 -3.92 17.87
CA ASP A 284 7.86 -2.99 18.88
C ASP A 284 6.73 -2.09 19.43
N LEU A 285 5.85 -1.59 18.56
CA LEU A 285 4.67 -0.80 18.95
C LEU A 285 3.69 -1.60 19.81
N LEU A 286 3.48 -2.89 19.54
CA LEU A 286 2.63 -3.75 20.37
C LEU A 286 3.18 -3.92 21.79
N ALA A 287 4.51 -3.87 21.97
CA ALA A 287 5.13 -3.91 23.29
C ALA A 287 5.12 -2.56 24.02
N GLU A 288 5.05 -1.45 23.27
CA GLU A 288 5.08 -0.10 23.82
C GLU A 288 3.73 0.32 24.43
N ASN A 289 3.77 1.22 25.42
CA ASN A 289 2.60 1.91 25.96
C ASN A 289 2.56 3.36 25.47
N SER A 290 2.57 3.53 24.15
CA SER A 290 2.43 4.81 23.45
C SER A 290 1.07 4.89 22.77
N ASP A 291 0.65 6.09 22.32
CA ASP A 291 -0.61 6.27 21.58
C ASP A 291 -0.69 5.39 20.32
N ALA A 292 0.45 5.24 19.64
CA ALA A 292 0.59 4.36 18.48
C ALA A 292 0.57 2.87 18.87
N GLY A 293 1.10 2.52 20.05
CA GLY A 293 1.02 1.17 20.59
C GLY A 293 -0.41 0.79 21.02
N GLU A 294 -1.16 1.71 21.63
CA GLU A 294 -2.58 1.51 21.93
C GLU A 294 -3.41 1.34 20.64
N ALA A 295 -3.13 2.14 19.61
CA ALA A 295 -3.74 1.99 18.29
C ALA A 295 -3.42 0.62 17.66
N ALA A 296 -2.16 0.20 17.69
CA ALA A 296 -1.74 -1.11 17.18
C ALA A 296 -2.44 -2.26 17.92
N LYS A 297 -2.55 -2.18 19.26
CA LYS A 297 -3.29 -3.18 20.08
C LYS A 297 -4.77 -3.22 19.71
N LEU A 298 -5.42 -2.06 19.54
CA LEU A 298 -6.84 -1.99 19.16
C LEU A 298 -7.13 -2.61 17.78
N LEU A 299 -6.20 -2.47 16.83
CA LEU A 299 -6.35 -2.96 15.46
C LEU A 299 -5.96 -4.44 15.28
N LEU A 300 -4.80 -4.84 15.82
CA LEU A 300 -4.20 -6.14 15.53
C LEU A 300 -4.53 -7.22 16.56
N GLN A 301 -4.74 -6.81 17.81
CA GLN A 301 -5.06 -7.70 18.92
C GLN A 301 -6.26 -7.14 19.70
N PRO A 302 -7.43 -6.98 19.04
CA PRO A 302 -8.58 -6.30 19.62
C PRO A 302 -8.96 -6.98 20.94
N PRO A 303 -8.88 -6.27 22.10
CA PRO A 303 -9.26 -6.84 23.38
C PRO A 303 -10.79 -7.04 23.44
N ASP A 304 -11.32 -7.64 24.50
CA ASP A 304 -12.79 -7.79 24.64
C ASP A 304 -13.51 -6.44 24.49
N LEU A 305 -14.74 -6.45 23.94
CA LEU A 305 -15.52 -5.26 23.60
C LEU A 305 -15.69 -4.30 24.80
N LYS A 306 -15.76 -4.85 26.02
CA LYS A 306 -15.79 -4.10 27.28
C LYS A 306 -14.50 -3.28 27.47
N SER A 307 -13.34 -3.86 27.20
CA SER A 307 -12.04 -3.20 27.29
C SER A 307 -11.84 -2.20 26.16
N GLN A 308 -12.22 -2.54 24.92
CA GLN A 308 -12.15 -1.62 23.79
C GLN A 308 -12.90 -0.31 24.05
N LEU A 309 -14.11 -0.40 24.63
CA LEU A 309 -14.90 0.78 24.99
C LEU A 309 -14.29 1.59 26.14
N ARG A 310 -13.49 0.96 27.02
CA ARG A 310 -12.72 1.68 28.06
C ARG A 310 -11.65 2.52 27.41
N THR A 311 -10.78 1.86 26.67
CA THR A 311 -9.62 2.45 25.99
C THR A 311 -10.09 3.57 25.08
N ALA A 312 -11.10 3.33 24.25
CA ALA A 312 -11.67 4.32 23.34
C ALA A 312 -12.17 5.61 24.04
N LYS A 313 -12.61 5.54 25.30
CA LYS A 313 -13.09 6.70 26.06
C LYS A 313 -11.97 7.48 26.74
N THR A 314 -10.92 6.79 27.19
CA THR A 314 -9.78 7.38 27.90
C THR A 314 -8.64 7.78 26.99
N CYS A 315 -8.57 7.23 25.78
CA CYS A 315 -7.53 7.54 24.80
C CYS A 315 -7.48 9.02 24.45
N ASP A 316 -6.26 9.49 24.22
CA ASP A 316 -6.00 10.74 23.54
C ASP A 316 -6.59 10.70 22.11
N PRO A 317 -7.15 11.80 21.60
CA PRO A 317 -7.44 11.98 20.17
C PRO A 317 -6.32 11.50 19.20
N ALA A 318 -5.05 11.58 19.59
CA ALA A 318 -3.91 11.11 18.81
C ALA A 318 -3.92 9.59 18.51
N VAL A 319 -4.55 8.78 19.37
CA VAL A 319 -4.67 7.33 19.17
C VAL A 319 -5.51 7.02 17.93
N TRP A 320 -6.59 7.77 17.71
CA TRP A 320 -7.46 7.57 16.54
C TRP A 320 -6.78 7.92 15.22
N GLN A 321 -5.95 8.97 15.22
CA GLN A 321 -5.13 9.31 14.05
C GLN A 321 -4.09 8.21 13.77
N SER A 322 -3.54 7.61 14.82
CA SER A 322 -2.61 6.49 14.69
C SER A 322 -3.31 5.23 14.17
N CYS A 323 -4.55 4.96 14.61
CA CYS A 323 -5.37 3.88 14.07
C CYS A 323 -5.63 4.09 12.57
N GLU A 324 -5.94 5.31 12.14
CA GLU A 324 -6.18 5.64 10.73
C GLU A 324 -4.94 5.39 9.87
N ARG A 325 -3.78 5.94 10.28
CA ARG A 325 -2.50 5.74 9.57
C ARG A 325 -2.10 4.28 9.47
N LEU A 326 -2.18 3.54 10.58
CA LEU A 326 -1.86 2.11 10.59
C LEU A 326 -2.82 1.31 9.71
N CYS A 327 -4.10 1.67 9.69
CA CYS A 327 -5.08 1.04 8.83
C CYS A 327 -4.76 1.30 7.34
N GLU A 328 -4.38 2.51 6.96
CA GLU A 328 -3.97 2.84 5.58
C GLU A 328 -2.71 2.07 5.17
N ASP A 329 -1.67 2.07 6.02
CA ASP A 329 -0.42 1.35 5.78
C ASP A 329 -0.67 -0.16 5.61
N LEU A 330 -1.48 -0.77 6.48
CA LEU A 330 -1.81 -2.20 6.42
C LEU A 330 -2.73 -2.57 5.25
N THR A 331 -3.59 -1.65 4.79
CA THR A 331 -4.54 -1.93 3.70
C THR A 331 -3.88 -1.76 2.33
N TYR A 332 -3.08 -0.72 2.14
CA TYR A 332 -2.58 -0.34 0.82
C TYR A 332 -1.10 -0.61 0.61
N ARG A 333 -0.27 -0.53 1.65
CA ARG A 333 1.19 -0.55 1.51
C ARG A 333 1.80 -1.91 1.87
N TYR A 334 1.33 -2.53 2.97
CA TYR A 334 1.90 -3.79 3.48
C TYR A 334 0.82 -4.82 3.83
N PRO A 335 0.02 -5.30 2.86
CA PRO A 335 -1.06 -6.25 3.12
C PRO A 335 -0.54 -7.61 3.64
N GLU A 336 0.66 -8.03 3.23
CA GLU A 336 1.26 -9.32 3.62
C GLU A 336 1.50 -9.43 5.13
N VAL A 337 1.70 -8.31 5.83
CA VAL A 337 1.93 -8.31 7.28
C VAL A 337 0.68 -8.72 8.06
N LEU A 338 -0.51 -8.57 7.48
CA LEU A 338 -1.77 -8.99 8.11
C LEU A 338 -1.88 -10.51 8.25
N GLU A 339 -1.19 -11.29 7.43
CA GLU A 339 -1.18 -12.76 7.55
C GLU A 339 -0.64 -13.24 8.91
N GLN A 340 0.19 -12.42 9.56
CA GLN A 340 0.75 -12.69 10.88
C GLN A 340 -0.24 -12.45 12.04
N TYR A 341 -1.36 -11.77 11.78
CA TYR A 341 -2.35 -11.36 12.78
C TYR A 341 -3.76 -11.78 12.35
N PRO A 342 -4.14 -13.06 12.54
CA PRO A 342 -5.43 -13.58 12.06
C PRO A 342 -6.64 -12.93 12.73
N ASP A 343 -6.46 -12.39 13.94
CA ASP A 343 -7.52 -11.73 14.73
C ASP A 343 -7.60 -10.21 14.48
N ALA A 344 -6.87 -9.68 13.50
CA ALA A 344 -6.85 -8.24 13.22
C ALA A 344 -8.20 -7.74 12.69
N ASP A 345 -8.67 -6.60 13.22
CA ASP A 345 -9.89 -5.94 12.78
C ASP A 345 -9.63 -4.46 12.46
N LEU A 346 -9.49 -4.19 11.16
CA LEU A 346 -9.21 -2.86 10.64
C LEU A 346 -10.46 -1.97 10.55
N THR A 347 -11.65 -2.49 10.85
CA THR A 347 -12.92 -1.80 10.57
C THR A 347 -13.69 -1.38 11.82
N SER A 348 -13.67 -2.18 12.87
CA SER A 348 -14.49 -1.92 14.07
C SER A 348 -14.11 -0.65 14.81
N TRP A 349 -12.84 -0.23 14.75
CA TRP A 349 -12.37 0.98 15.43
C TRP A 349 -13.12 2.25 14.97
N ARG A 350 -13.51 2.35 13.69
CA ARG A 350 -14.32 3.48 13.17
C ARG A 350 -15.70 3.52 13.79
N ALA A 351 -16.32 2.34 13.97
CA ALA A 351 -17.59 2.21 14.66
C ALA A 351 -17.45 2.53 16.16
N LEU A 352 -16.32 2.21 16.79
CA LEU A 352 -16.02 2.58 18.17
C LEU A 352 -15.86 4.10 18.33
N TYR A 353 -15.12 4.75 17.44
CA TYR A 353 -14.95 6.21 17.44
C TYR A 353 -16.30 6.94 17.41
N GLY A 354 -17.18 6.57 16.48
CA GLY A 354 -18.53 7.15 16.38
C GLY A 354 -19.42 6.86 17.60
N LYS A 355 -19.20 5.74 18.31
CA LYS A 355 -19.94 5.39 19.54
C LYS A 355 -19.51 6.21 20.74
N VAL A 356 -18.24 6.63 20.82
CA VAL A 356 -17.69 7.36 21.97
C VAL A 356 -17.88 8.88 21.82
N HIS A 357 -17.63 9.43 20.63
CA HIS A 357 -17.71 10.88 20.37
C HIS A 357 -19.13 11.33 19.98
N PHE A 358 -20.09 11.05 20.86
CA PHE A 358 -21.47 11.47 20.68
C PHE A 358 -21.66 12.99 20.91
N ASN A 359 -22.55 13.60 20.12
CA ASN A 359 -22.81 15.04 20.17
C ASN A 359 -23.46 15.46 21.53
N PRO A 360 -22.76 16.26 22.37
CA PRO A 360 -23.26 16.66 23.69
C PRO A 360 -24.55 17.50 23.62
N TYR A 361 -24.81 18.16 22.49
CA TYR A 361 -25.99 19.01 22.32
C TYR A 361 -27.32 18.22 22.34
N LEU A 362 -27.37 16.96 21.88
CA LEU A 362 -28.63 16.20 21.89
C LEU A 362 -29.13 15.96 23.31
N ARG A 363 -28.23 15.74 24.27
CA ARG A 363 -28.59 15.64 25.69
C ARG A 363 -29.09 16.95 26.26
N THR A 364 -28.48 18.07 25.87
CA THR A 364 -28.91 19.41 26.28
C THR A 364 -30.30 19.74 25.71
N TYR A 365 -30.60 19.36 24.47
CA TYR A 365 -31.92 19.54 23.86
C TYR A 365 -33.00 18.64 24.49
N LEU A 366 -32.68 17.39 24.82
CA LEU A 366 -33.60 16.48 25.52
C LEU A 366 -33.89 16.99 26.94
N PHE A 367 -32.87 17.52 27.63
CA PHE A 367 -33.04 18.20 28.92
C PHE A 367 -33.96 19.42 28.76
N GLY A 368 -33.68 20.31 27.79
CA GLY A 368 -34.53 21.48 27.51
C GLY A 368 -35.99 21.12 27.22
N LEU A 369 -36.25 20.06 26.45
CA LEU A 369 -37.59 19.59 26.14
C LEU A 369 -38.35 19.07 27.37
N VAL A 370 -37.68 18.31 28.25
CA VAL A 370 -38.26 17.88 29.54
C VAL A 370 -38.60 19.09 30.42
N PHE A 371 -37.74 20.12 30.45
CA PHE A 371 -38.00 21.33 31.24
C PHE A 371 -39.16 22.17 30.70
N ILE A 372 -39.32 22.25 29.38
CA ILE A 372 -40.45 22.94 28.74
C ILE A 372 -41.77 22.22 29.06
N LEU A 373 -41.79 20.87 29.01
CA LEU A 373 -42.96 20.09 29.41
C LEU A 373 -43.32 20.27 30.89
N MET A 374 -42.31 20.43 31.75
CA MET A 374 -42.48 20.67 33.19
C MET A 374 -42.98 22.08 33.53
N ALA A 375 -42.60 23.11 32.76
CA ALA A 375 -43.10 24.47 32.96
C ALA A 375 -44.62 24.57 32.73
N GLY A 376 -45.19 23.69 31.89
CA GLY A 376 -46.63 23.57 31.69
C GLY A 376 -47.43 22.99 32.87
N LEU A 377 -46.76 22.43 33.88
CA LEU A 377 -47.39 21.86 35.09
C LEU A 377 -47.42 22.82 36.28
N VAL A 378 -46.74 23.97 36.19
CA VAL A 378 -46.78 24.98 37.25
C VAL A 378 -48.14 25.68 37.21
N PRO A 379 -48.98 25.59 38.25
CA PRO A 379 -50.27 26.26 38.27
C PRO A 379 -50.04 27.78 38.29
N THR A 380 -50.37 28.45 37.20
CA THR A 380 -50.13 29.89 37.01
C THR A 380 -51.24 30.79 37.53
N SER A 381 -52.28 30.25 38.17
CA SER A 381 -53.31 31.09 38.80
C SER A 381 -53.78 30.58 40.15
N LYS A 382 -53.96 31.52 41.08
CA LYS A 382 -54.59 31.30 42.39
C LYS A 382 -56.13 31.26 42.33
N ALA A 383 -56.76 31.29 41.15
CA ALA A 383 -58.21 31.48 41.05
C ALA A 383 -58.85 30.93 39.76
N GLY A 384 -58.36 29.84 39.18
CA GLY A 384 -59.08 29.07 38.15
C GLY A 384 -59.32 29.77 36.80
N LYS A 385 -58.80 30.98 36.58
CA LYS A 385 -58.78 31.65 35.27
C LYS A 385 -57.40 31.48 34.64
N PHE A 386 -57.38 31.16 33.35
CA PHE A 386 -56.15 30.95 32.58
C PHE A 386 -55.59 32.32 32.14
N ASP A 387 -54.54 32.79 32.81
CA ASP A 387 -53.83 34.01 32.41
C ASP A 387 -52.74 33.67 31.37
N LEU A 388 -53.12 33.78 30.09
CA LEU A 388 -52.24 33.57 28.93
C LEU A 388 -50.89 34.33 28.99
N PRO A 389 -50.79 35.61 29.39
CA PRO A 389 -49.50 36.30 29.41
C PRO A 389 -48.57 35.78 30.52
N ASN A 390 -49.11 35.45 31.70
CA ASN A 390 -48.32 34.93 32.81
C ASN A 390 -47.87 33.48 32.56
N THR A 391 -48.70 32.65 31.91
CA THR A 391 -48.30 31.29 31.50
C THR A 391 -47.19 31.34 30.46
N ILE A 392 -47.28 32.20 29.44
CA ILE A 392 -46.24 32.36 28.43
C ILE A 392 -44.94 32.89 29.05
N PHE A 393 -45.04 33.91 29.91
CA PHE A 393 -43.87 34.47 30.60
C PHE A 393 -43.19 33.45 31.51
N ALA A 394 -43.97 32.70 32.31
CA ALA A 394 -43.43 31.63 33.16
C ALA A 394 -42.83 30.48 32.32
N ALA A 395 -43.49 30.09 31.23
CA ALA A 395 -43.01 29.03 30.34
C ALA A 395 -41.69 29.40 29.65
N LEU A 396 -41.44 30.68 29.37
CA LEU A 396 -40.19 31.16 28.76
C LEU A 396 -39.08 31.47 29.77
N SER A 397 -39.42 32.03 30.93
CA SER A 397 -38.42 32.46 31.94
C SER A 397 -37.96 31.33 32.87
N LEU A 398 -38.85 30.41 33.25
CA LEU A 398 -38.54 29.33 34.19
C LEU A 398 -37.46 28.37 33.68
N PRO A 399 -37.43 27.96 32.39
CA PRO A 399 -36.34 27.14 31.86
C PRO A 399 -34.98 27.86 31.91
N VAL A 400 -34.93 29.17 31.66
CA VAL A 400 -33.68 29.95 31.67
C VAL A 400 -33.11 30.05 33.08
N VAL A 401 -33.95 30.38 34.07
CA VAL A 401 -33.54 30.45 35.47
C VAL A 401 -33.06 29.09 35.96
N LEU A 402 -33.77 28.01 35.61
CA LEU A 402 -33.41 26.67 36.04
C LEU A 402 -32.13 26.17 35.36
N LEU A 403 -31.92 26.47 34.08
CA LEU A 403 -30.65 26.20 33.40
C LEU A 403 -29.49 26.94 34.05
N LEU A 404 -29.69 28.18 34.51
CA LEU A 404 -28.69 28.94 35.25
C LEU A 404 -28.38 28.28 36.61
N VAL A 405 -29.41 27.87 37.36
CA VAL A 405 -29.24 27.14 38.63
C VAL A 405 -28.47 25.84 38.43
N VAL A 406 -28.82 25.05 37.41
CA VAL A 406 -28.11 23.81 37.06
C VAL A 406 -26.67 24.12 36.64
N HIS A 407 -26.44 25.18 35.86
CA HIS A 407 -25.11 25.57 35.43
C HIS A 407 -24.21 25.94 36.63
N VAL A 408 -24.71 26.79 37.54
CA VAL A 408 -24.01 27.19 38.77
C VAL A 408 -23.73 25.97 39.65
N PHE A 409 -24.74 25.11 39.87
CA PHE A 409 -24.56 23.87 40.61
C PHE A 409 -23.51 22.96 39.97
N MET A 410 -23.56 22.76 38.66
CA MET A 410 -22.60 21.91 37.95
C MET A 410 -21.19 22.50 37.90
N SER A 411 -21.05 23.83 37.90
CA SER A 411 -19.74 24.50 37.98
C SER A 411 -19.01 24.14 39.28
N PHE A 412 -19.74 24.08 40.39
CA PHE A 412 -19.22 23.63 41.68
C PHE A 412 -19.13 22.09 41.80
N TRP A 413 -20.11 21.37 41.27
CA TRP A 413 -20.18 19.91 41.38
C TRP A 413 -19.09 19.19 40.58
N ARG A 414 -18.70 19.72 39.41
CA ARG A 414 -17.65 19.12 38.58
C ARG A 414 -16.33 18.91 39.32
N PRO A 415 -15.69 19.94 39.92
CA PRO A 415 -14.43 19.75 40.65
C PRO A 415 -14.59 18.83 41.87
N VAL A 416 -15.72 18.93 42.58
CA VAL A 416 -16.02 18.05 43.71
C VAL A 416 -16.16 16.59 43.27
N SER A 417 -16.88 16.32 42.18
CA SER A 417 -17.04 14.95 41.67
C SER A 417 -15.73 14.32 41.16
N ASN A 418 -14.79 15.16 40.70
CA ASN A 418 -13.50 14.68 40.23
C ASN A 418 -12.59 14.24 41.39
N SER A 419 -12.74 14.79 42.60
CA SER A 419 -11.88 14.45 43.75
C SER A 419 -12.11 13.03 44.28
N PHE A 420 -13.29 12.45 44.04
CA PHE A 420 -13.64 11.09 44.43
C PHE A 420 -13.89 10.16 43.23
N ALA A 421 -13.41 10.51 42.04
CA ALA A 421 -13.69 9.78 40.81
C ALA A 421 -13.27 8.30 40.87
N SER A 422 -12.12 8.00 41.46
CA SER A 422 -11.60 6.62 41.61
C SER A 422 -12.47 5.76 42.54
N VAL A 423 -12.96 6.36 43.63
CA VAL A 423 -13.83 5.69 44.60
C VAL A 423 -15.23 5.47 44.00
N ASP A 424 -15.75 6.46 43.28
CA ASP A 424 -17.03 6.37 42.59
C ASP A 424 -17.02 5.30 41.49
N GLU A 425 -15.91 5.18 40.75
CA GLU A 425 -15.73 4.13 39.76
C GLU A 425 -15.73 2.74 40.41
N TYR A 426 -14.97 2.56 41.49
CA TYR A 426 -14.95 1.30 42.24
C TYR A 426 -16.32 0.91 42.78
N LEU A 427 -17.03 1.85 43.41
CA LEU A 427 -18.37 1.61 43.95
C LEU A 427 -19.41 1.33 42.86
N SER A 428 -19.32 2.05 41.75
CA SER A 428 -20.23 1.87 40.62
C SER A 428 -20.09 0.49 39.98
N ILE A 429 -18.86 -0.01 39.83
CA ILE A 429 -18.60 -1.37 39.32
C ILE A 429 -19.15 -2.43 40.28
N ARG A 430 -19.07 -2.19 41.60
CA ARG A 430 -19.44 -3.17 42.62
C ARG A 430 -20.93 -3.22 42.94
N LEU A 431 -21.62 -2.07 42.89
CA LEU A 431 -23.00 -1.94 43.40
C LEU A 431 -24.06 -1.82 42.31
N LEU A 432 -23.72 -1.30 41.12
CA LEU A 432 -24.69 -1.15 40.04
C LEU A 432 -24.73 -2.43 39.18
N PRO A 433 -25.92 -2.89 38.75
CA PRO A 433 -26.06 -4.03 37.83
C PRO A 433 -25.42 -3.74 36.47
N ASP A 434 -24.85 -4.74 35.79
CA ASP A 434 -24.14 -4.59 34.49
C ASP A 434 -24.95 -3.93 33.35
N TRP A 435 -26.28 -3.86 33.46
CA TRP A 435 -27.13 -3.14 32.50
C TRP A 435 -27.21 -1.63 32.76
N LEU A 436 -26.79 -1.20 33.95
CA LEU A 436 -26.78 0.18 34.46
C LEU A 436 -25.34 0.66 34.74
N SER A 437 -24.46 -0.19 35.29
CA SER A 437 -23.02 0.01 35.31
C SER A 437 -22.41 -0.30 33.94
N TRP A 438 -21.51 0.56 33.54
CA TRP A 438 -20.35 0.33 32.67
C TRP A 438 -20.23 -1.05 31.94
N PRO A 439 -20.24 -1.08 30.58
CA PRO A 439 -19.27 -0.35 29.76
C PRO A 439 -19.93 0.41 28.58
N GLY A 440 -19.88 1.73 28.62
CA GLY A 440 -20.56 2.61 27.65
C GLY A 440 -21.78 3.36 28.21
N HIS A 441 -22.10 3.18 29.49
CA HIS A 441 -23.14 3.94 30.18
C HIS A 441 -22.53 4.73 31.33
N GLN A 442 -22.73 6.04 31.29
CA GLN A 442 -22.07 7.04 32.13
C GLN A 442 -22.70 7.15 33.53
N ALA A 443 -23.41 6.13 34.01
CA ALA A 443 -24.04 6.19 35.33
C ALA A 443 -23.01 5.82 36.41
N LEU A 444 -22.33 6.86 36.89
CA LEU A 444 -21.55 6.84 38.12
C LEU A 444 -22.47 7.12 39.31
N LEU A 445 -22.38 6.26 40.32
CA LEU A 445 -23.31 6.20 41.44
C LEU A 445 -23.29 7.51 42.24
N LEU A 446 -22.12 8.05 42.55
CA LEU A 446 -22.01 9.30 43.30
C LEU A 446 -22.14 10.51 42.37
N ARG A 447 -21.37 10.55 41.28
CA ARG A 447 -21.32 11.72 40.38
C ARG A 447 -22.66 12.05 39.72
N HIS A 448 -23.49 11.05 39.42
CA HIS A 448 -24.82 11.27 38.84
C HIS A 448 -25.96 11.00 39.81
N GLY A 449 -25.78 10.10 40.79
CA GLY A 449 -26.81 9.83 41.80
C GLY A 449 -27.01 11.00 42.77
N ILE A 450 -25.95 11.67 43.22
CA ILE A 450 -26.10 12.79 44.17
C ILE A 450 -26.89 13.96 43.56
N PRO A 451 -26.55 14.51 42.37
CA PRO A 451 -27.36 15.55 41.74
C PRO A 451 -28.80 15.11 41.47
N ALA A 452 -29.01 13.84 41.07
CA ALA A 452 -30.34 13.31 40.85
C ALA A 452 -31.16 13.26 42.15
N THR A 453 -30.59 12.78 43.26
CA THR A 453 -31.28 12.76 44.55
C THR A 453 -31.60 14.16 45.06
N VAL A 454 -30.68 15.12 44.92
CA VAL A 454 -30.91 16.53 45.31
C VAL A 454 -32.05 17.14 44.50
N ALA A 455 -32.05 16.93 43.17
CA ALA A 455 -33.15 17.36 42.31
C ALA A 455 -34.48 16.67 42.71
N GLY A 456 -34.45 15.36 42.95
CA GLY A 456 -35.61 14.59 43.39
C GLY A 456 -36.22 15.11 44.70
N ILE A 457 -35.38 15.48 45.68
CA ILE A 457 -35.83 16.10 46.94
C ILE A 457 -36.49 17.45 46.68
N ALA A 458 -35.90 18.30 45.81
CA ALA A 458 -36.51 19.57 45.44
C ALA A 458 -37.88 19.38 44.76
N PHE A 459 -38.02 18.38 43.88
CA PHE A 459 -39.30 18.05 43.24
C PHE A 459 -40.31 17.42 44.19
N ALA A 460 -39.86 16.65 45.19
CA ALA A 460 -40.73 16.11 46.25
C ALA A 460 -41.42 17.24 47.02
N ASN A 461 -40.66 18.29 47.35
CA ASN A 461 -41.16 19.47 48.05
C ASN A 461 -42.15 20.31 47.21
N ALA A 462 -42.09 20.22 45.88
CA ALA A 462 -43.03 20.86 44.96
C ALA A 462 -44.35 20.09 44.79
N GLY A 463 -44.41 18.82 45.22
CA GLY A 463 -45.61 18.00 45.26
C GLY A 463 -45.53 16.68 44.50
N ALA A 464 -46.42 15.74 44.83
CA ALA A 464 -46.39 14.36 44.33
C ALA A 464 -46.45 14.24 42.80
N LYS A 465 -47.21 15.13 42.12
CA LYS A 465 -47.28 15.14 40.65
C LYS A 465 -45.94 15.50 40.01
N ALA A 466 -45.22 16.48 40.57
CA ALA A 466 -43.90 16.87 40.07
C ALA A 466 -42.86 15.76 40.27
N LEU A 467 -42.92 15.06 41.42
CA LEU A 467 -42.07 13.91 41.70
C LEU A 467 -42.27 12.76 40.70
N ILE A 468 -43.52 12.40 40.39
CA ILE A 468 -43.83 11.31 39.44
C ILE A 468 -43.27 11.66 38.05
N ILE A 469 -43.44 12.89 37.60
CA ILE A 469 -42.97 13.31 36.28
C ILE A 469 -41.44 13.38 36.24
N TYR A 470 -40.81 13.84 37.32
CA TYR A 470 -39.37 13.77 37.49
C TYR A 470 -38.85 12.32 37.42
N ALA A 471 -39.51 11.38 38.11
CA ALA A 471 -39.14 9.97 38.11
C ALA A 471 -39.29 9.33 36.71
N ILE A 472 -40.38 9.63 35.99
CA ILE A 472 -40.58 9.18 34.61
C ILE A 472 -39.50 9.76 33.69
N ALA A 473 -39.18 11.05 33.83
CA ALA A 473 -38.15 11.70 33.04
C ALA A 473 -36.74 11.14 33.34
N LEU A 474 -36.44 10.83 34.60
CA LEU A 474 -35.18 10.22 35.00
C LEU A 474 -35.05 8.78 34.50
N LEU A 475 -36.14 8.00 34.53
CA LEU A 475 -36.17 6.67 33.91
C LEU A 475 -36.00 6.76 32.38
N ALA A 476 -36.71 7.70 31.73
CA ALA A 476 -36.54 7.96 30.31
C ALA A 476 -35.09 8.37 29.99
N TRP A 477 -34.45 9.18 30.83
CA TRP A 477 -33.05 9.58 30.68
C TRP A 477 -32.08 8.40 30.77
N ILE A 478 -32.29 7.48 31.72
CA ILE A 478 -31.48 6.27 31.88
C ILE A 478 -31.66 5.34 30.67
N ILE A 479 -32.90 5.20 30.19
CA ILE A 479 -33.26 4.31 29.07
C ILE A 479 -32.80 4.90 27.72
N LEU A 480 -32.95 6.21 27.50
CA LEU A 480 -32.52 6.95 26.29
C LEU A 480 -31.04 7.39 26.38
N SER A 481 -30.22 6.67 27.13
CA SER A 481 -28.78 6.93 27.16
C SER A 481 -28.19 6.87 25.73
N PRO A 482 -27.15 7.64 25.41
CA PRO A 482 -26.61 7.78 24.05
C PRO A 482 -26.27 6.45 23.36
N TYR A 483 -25.84 5.45 24.14
CA TYR A 483 -25.52 4.12 23.62
C TYR A 483 -26.76 3.30 23.25
N ARG A 484 -27.82 3.38 24.07
CA ARG A 484 -29.11 2.72 23.76
C ARG A 484 -29.78 3.43 22.60
N MET A 485 -29.66 4.75 22.53
CA MET A 485 -30.20 5.54 21.44
C MET A 485 -29.48 5.30 20.12
N SER A 486 -28.15 5.12 20.09
CA SER A 486 -27.45 4.76 18.86
C SER A 486 -27.81 3.35 18.38
N ARG A 487 -27.90 2.35 19.29
CA ARG A 487 -28.41 1.01 18.94
C ARG A 487 -29.85 1.04 18.45
N PHE A 488 -30.72 1.80 19.13
CA PHE A 488 -32.11 1.99 18.73
C PHE A 488 -32.21 2.73 17.40
N GLN A 489 -31.40 3.76 17.17
CA GLN A 489 -31.34 4.50 15.91
C GLN A 489 -30.82 3.63 14.78
N SER A 490 -29.80 2.80 15.00
CA SER A 490 -29.32 1.81 14.03
C SER A 490 -30.39 0.77 13.72
N TYR A 491 -31.03 0.21 14.75
CA TYR A 491 -32.14 -0.75 14.57
C TYR A 491 -33.32 -0.12 13.82
N CYS A 492 -33.76 1.07 14.23
CA CYS A 492 -34.78 1.83 13.54
C CYS A 492 -34.34 2.18 12.12
N ALA A 493 -33.11 2.62 11.88
CA ALA A 493 -32.62 2.94 10.55
C ALA A 493 -32.60 1.72 9.63
N THR A 494 -32.20 0.55 10.13
CA THR A 494 -32.26 -0.70 9.35
C THR A 494 -33.69 -1.12 9.03
N LYS A 495 -34.65 -0.87 9.94
CA LYS A 495 -36.05 -1.30 9.79
C LYS A 495 -36.92 -0.30 9.04
N THR A 496 -36.63 0.99 9.13
CA THR A 496 -37.40 2.09 8.51
C THR A 496 -36.71 2.73 7.31
N GLY A 497 -35.46 2.34 7.00
CA GLY A 497 -34.62 3.02 6.00
C GLY A 497 -34.03 4.35 6.49
N GLY A 498 -34.19 4.64 7.79
CA GLY A 498 -33.56 5.78 8.46
C GLY A 498 -34.03 7.16 8.02
N TRP A 499 -33.25 8.18 8.40
CA TRP A 499 -33.50 9.58 8.05
C TRP A 499 -33.46 9.85 6.55
N GLN A 500 -32.79 9.00 5.76
CA GLN A 500 -32.73 9.15 4.30
C GLN A 500 -34.08 8.88 3.64
N ARG A 501 -34.82 7.87 4.08
CA ARG A 501 -36.16 7.56 3.54
C ARG A 501 -37.22 8.57 3.98
N ILE A 502 -37.08 9.12 5.19
CA ILE A 502 -37.90 10.26 5.66
C ILE A 502 -37.57 11.51 4.84
N LYS A 503 -36.28 11.77 4.59
CA LYS A 503 -35.84 12.91 3.79
C LYS A 503 -36.27 12.77 2.33
N SER A 504 -36.23 11.58 1.74
CA SER A 504 -36.73 11.33 0.38
C SER A 504 -38.26 11.44 0.33
N TYR A 505 -38.98 10.87 1.29
CA TYR A 505 -40.43 11.01 1.40
C TYR A 505 -40.86 12.46 1.60
N CYS A 506 -40.17 13.21 2.47
CA CYS A 506 -40.40 14.64 2.63
C CYS A 506 -40.04 15.38 1.35
N ALA A 507 -38.90 15.12 0.70
CA ALA A 507 -38.53 15.77 -0.55
C ALA A 507 -39.57 15.54 -1.66
N GLU A 508 -40.06 14.31 -1.81
CA GLU A 508 -41.11 13.95 -2.77
C GLU A 508 -42.47 14.57 -2.43
N ASN A 509 -42.78 14.76 -1.15
CA ASN A 509 -44.08 15.26 -0.69
C ASN A 509 -44.06 16.70 -0.17
N ILE A 510 -42.95 17.45 -0.28
CA ILE A 510 -42.84 18.85 0.16
C ILE A 510 -43.92 19.70 -0.54
N GLY A 511 -44.14 19.49 -1.84
CA GLY A 511 -45.17 20.19 -2.59
C GLY A 511 -46.58 19.93 -2.08
N LYS A 512 -46.89 18.68 -1.70
CA LYS A 512 -48.20 18.31 -1.11
C LYS A 512 -48.37 18.89 0.29
N GLY A 513 -47.30 18.89 1.10
CA GLY A 513 -47.29 19.50 2.43
C GLY A 513 -47.56 21.00 2.38
N VAL A 514 -46.88 21.71 1.47
CA VAL A 514 -47.10 23.15 1.25
C VAL A 514 -48.53 23.41 0.77
N MET A 515 -49.06 22.61 -0.17
CA MET A 515 -50.45 22.72 -0.64
C MET A 515 -51.48 22.52 0.48
N ILE A 516 -51.26 21.55 1.38
CA ILE A 516 -52.17 21.29 2.51
C ILE A 516 -52.12 22.46 3.50
N ILE A 517 -50.94 22.99 3.82
CA ILE A 517 -50.79 24.14 4.72
C ILE A 517 -51.42 25.39 4.09
N LEU A 518 -51.21 25.62 2.79
CA LEU A 518 -51.80 26.74 2.07
C LEU A 518 -53.33 26.61 2.00
N GLY A 519 -53.85 25.40 1.80
CA GLY A 519 -55.27 25.09 1.84
C GLY A 519 -55.88 25.29 3.23
N MET A 520 -55.17 24.90 4.29
CA MET A 520 -55.59 25.16 5.68
C MET A 520 -55.57 26.65 6.00
N MET A 521 -54.53 27.39 5.57
CA MET A 521 -54.48 28.84 5.70
C MET A 521 -55.61 29.52 4.91
N PHE A 522 -55.90 29.05 3.70
CA PHE A 522 -56.99 29.59 2.89
C PHE A 522 -58.34 29.30 3.52
N ALA A 523 -58.58 28.08 4.02
CA ALA A 523 -59.79 27.73 4.76
C ALA A 523 -59.93 28.56 6.04
N PHE A 524 -58.82 28.83 6.74
CA PHE A 524 -58.80 29.71 7.90
C PHE A 524 -59.14 31.15 7.54
N VAL A 525 -58.55 31.71 6.47
CA VAL A 525 -58.87 33.05 5.96
C VAL A 525 -60.32 33.15 5.50
N LEU A 526 -60.84 32.12 4.83
CA LEU A 526 -62.24 32.04 4.40
C LEU A 526 -63.18 31.96 5.61
N ALA A 527 -62.83 31.20 6.63
CA ALA A 527 -63.57 31.14 7.88
C ALA A 527 -63.55 32.50 8.61
N VAL A 528 -62.42 33.21 8.60
CA VAL A 528 -62.33 34.58 9.14
C VAL A 528 -63.12 35.59 8.31
N LEU A 529 -63.25 35.41 6.99
CA LEU A 529 -64.10 36.25 6.14
C LEU A 529 -65.60 35.97 6.30
N ILE A 530 -65.98 34.70 6.50
CA ILE A 530 -67.38 34.28 6.64
C ILE A 530 -67.91 34.54 8.05
N PHE A 531 -67.09 34.30 9.08
CA PHE A 531 -67.44 34.44 10.49
C PHE A 531 -66.83 35.67 11.17
N GLY A 532 -66.05 36.47 10.43
CA GLY A 532 -65.53 37.75 10.91
C GLY A 532 -66.68 38.72 11.19
N PRO A 533 -66.56 39.56 12.23
CA PRO A 533 -67.63 40.45 12.64
C PRO A 533 -68.01 41.36 11.47
N GLY A 534 -69.25 41.22 10.97
CA GLY A 534 -69.80 42.07 9.93
C GLY A 534 -69.67 43.53 10.32
N HIS A 535 -69.20 44.36 9.37
CA HIS A 535 -69.01 45.79 9.56
C HIS A 535 -70.22 46.41 10.29
N PRO A 536 -70.01 47.08 11.45
CA PRO A 536 -71.07 47.92 12.01
C PRO A 536 -71.33 49.06 11.01
N ARG A 537 -72.59 49.20 10.62
CA ARG A 537 -73.08 50.36 9.85
C ARG A 537 -72.96 51.65 10.66
#